data_AF-A0A7C5DG29-F1
#
_entry.id   AF-A0A7C5DG29-F1
#
_cell.length_a   1.000
_cell.length_b   1.000
_cell.length_c   1.000
_cell.angle_alpha   90.00
_cell.angle_beta   90.00
_cell.angle_gamma   90.00
#
_symmetry.space_group_name_H-M   'P 1'
#
loop_
_entity.id
_entity.type
_entity.pdbx_description
1 polymer ?
#
loop_
_entity_poly.entity_id
_entity_poly.type
_entity_poly.pdbx_seq_one_letter_code
_entity_poly.pdbx_strand_id
1 'polypeptide(L)'
;MRITRFQKKVYELVRRVPRGRVTTYSAIAKKLNTSPRAVGQALKKNPYTPIIPCHRVINNDGTIGGFKGRTKGKTIQEKTRFLRREGIIIKNNKIKEEFIQRQIDAAF
;
A
#
# COMPACT_ATOMS: atom_id res chain seq x y z
N MET A 1 -6.95 -16.31 -13.44
CA MET A 1 -6.11 -16.40 -12.21
C MET A 1 -7.03 -16.38 -10.99
N ARG A 2 -6.91 -17.35 -10.08
CA ARG A 2 -7.79 -17.46 -8.89
C ARG A 2 -7.14 -16.77 -7.68
N ILE A 3 -7.85 -15.84 -7.04
CA ILE A 3 -7.39 -15.18 -5.81
C ILE A 3 -7.90 -15.93 -4.56
N THR A 4 -7.15 -15.88 -3.47
CA THR A 4 -7.54 -16.49 -2.19
C THR A 4 -8.50 -15.58 -1.42
N ARG A 5 -9.23 -16.14 -0.44
CA ARG A 5 -10.06 -15.35 0.49
C ARG A 5 -9.24 -14.28 1.22
N PHE A 6 -8.00 -14.59 1.58
CA PHE A 6 -7.09 -13.64 2.23
C PHE A 6 -6.69 -12.49 1.29
N GLN A 7 -6.31 -12.80 0.05
CA GLN A 7 -6.00 -11.78 -0.96
C GLN A 7 -7.18 -10.86 -1.21
N LYS A 8 -8.39 -11.41 -1.33
CA LYS A 8 -9.62 -10.63 -1.49
C LYS A 8 -9.80 -9.61 -0.36
N LYS A 9 -9.67 -10.03 0.91
CA LYS A 9 -9.75 -9.13 2.08
C LYS A 9 -8.68 -8.03 2.04
N VAL A 10 -7.43 -8.36 1.69
CA VAL A 10 -6.36 -7.37 1.53
C VAL A 10 -6.71 -6.35 0.44
N TYR A 11 -7.20 -6.82 -0.72
CA TYR A 11 -7.53 -5.93 -1.84
C TYR A 11 -8.71 -5.02 -1.53
N GLU A 12 -9.73 -5.52 -0.82
CA GLU A 12 -10.87 -4.72 -0.37
C GLU A 12 -10.44 -3.58 0.56
N LEU A 13 -9.54 -3.83 1.52
CA LEU A 13 -9.00 -2.79 2.40
C LEU A 13 -8.10 -1.80 1.65
N VAL A 14 -7.32 -2.26 0.68
CA VAL A 14 -6.42 -1.38 -0.10
C VAL A 14 -7.20 -0.49 -1.05
N ARG A 15 -8.27 -1.01 -1.66
CA ARG A 15 -9.18 -0.25 -2.54
C ARG A 15 -9.83 0.94 -1.83
N ARG A 16 -10.03 0.81 -0.52
CA ARG A 16 -10.64 1.81 0.35
C ARG A 16 -9.73 3.01 0.62
N VAL A 17 -8.40 2.85 0.56
CA VAL A 17 -7.46 3.95 0.82
C VAL A 17 -7.69 5.07 -0.21
N PRO A 18 -8.07 6.29 0.19
CA PRO A 18 -8.45 7.34 -0.75
C PRO A 18 -7.23 7.88 -1.51
N ARG A 19 -7.50 8.48 -2.67
CA ARG A 19 -6.47 9.18 -3.45
C ARG A 19 -5.84 10.29 -2.59
N GLY A 20 -4.53 10.42 -2.65
CA GLY A 20 -3.80 11.43 -1.87
C GLY A 20 -3.59 11.03 -0.41
N ARG A 21 -3.93 9.80 -0.02
CA ARG A 21 -3.55 9.21 1.26
C ARG A 21 -2.82 7.89 1.03
N VAL A 22 -2.06 7.47 2.03
CA VAL A 22 -1.39 6.17 2.07
C VAL A 22 -1.71 5.47 3.39
N THR A 23 -1.59 4.15 3.39
CA THR A 23 -1.63 3.35 4.62
C THR A 23 -0.36 2.51 4.73
N THR A 24 -0.17 1.84 5.86
CA THR A 24 1.01 1.01 6.10
C THR A 24 0.67 -0.48 6.02
N TYR A 25 1.66 -1.31 5.67
CA TYR A 25 1.50 -2.76 5.76
C TYR A 25 1.03 -3.20 7.16
N SER A 26 1.52 -2.52 8.21
CA SER A 26 1.17 -2.79 9.60
C SER A 26 -0.29 -2.43 9.92
N ALA A 27 -0.82 -1.34 9.37
CA ALA A 27 -2.21 -0.95 9.55
C ALA A 27 -3.18 -2.01 8.97
N ILE A 28 -2.92 -2.47 7.74
CA ILE A 28 -3.69 -3.54 7.11
C ILE A 28 -3.55 -4.85 7.90
N ALA A 29 -2.33 -5.19 8.31
CA ALA A 29 -2.05 -6.41 9.04
C ALA A 29 -2.80 -6.44 10.38
N LYS A 30 -2.79 -5.33 11.12
CA LYS A 30 -3.53 -5.16 12.38
C LYS A 30 -5.04 -5.36 12.16
N LYS A 31 -5.61 -4.77 11.10
CA LYS A 31 -7.03 -4.90 10.78
C LYS A 31 -7.45 -6.34 10.45
N LEU A 32 -6.56 -7.10 9.83
CA LEU A 32 -6.81 -8.49 9.41
C LEU A 32 -6.29 -9.53 10.41
N ASN A 33 -5.79 -9.12 11.58
CA ASN A 33 -5.13 -9.97 12.58
C ASN A 33 -4.06 -10.89 11.96
N THR A 34 -3.12 -10.30 11.22
CA THR A 34 -2.07 -11.01 10.49
C THR A 34 -0.73 -10.26 10.55
N SER A 35 0.27 -10.69 9.76
CA SER A 35 1.58 -10.03 9.68
C SER A 35 1.69 -9.07 8.48
N PRO A 36 2.49 -7.98 8.60
CA PRO A 36 2.81 -7.09 7.47
C PRO A 36 3.41 -7.84 6.27
N ARG A 37 4.19 -8.89 6.54
CA ARG A 37 4.79 -9.75 5.51
C ARG A 37 3.72 -10.48 4.70
N ALA A 38 2.67 -11.01 5.34
CA ALA A 38 1.56 -11.67 4.65
C ALA A 38 0.81 -10.69 3.72
N VAL A 39 0.58 -9.45 4.18
CA VAL A 39 -0.01 -8.38 3.35
C VAL A 39 0.87 -8.09 2.12
N GLY A 40 2.19 -7.97 2.32
CA GLY A 40 3.14 -7.78 1.22
C GLY A 40 3.11 -8.91 0.19
N GLN A 41 2.99 -10.16 0.63
CA GLN A 41 2.86 -11.32 -0.28
C GLN A 41 1.54 -11.31 -1.04
N ALA A 42 0.42 -10.92 -0.41
CA ALA A 42 -0.86 -10.77 -1.09
C ALA A 42 -0.79 -9.68 -2.17
N LEU A 43 -0.18 -8.54 -1.87
CA LEU A 43 -0.03 -7.41 -2.79
C LEU A 43 0.95 -7.69 -3.94
N LYS A 44 2.02 -8.47 -3.71
CA LYS A 44 2.93 -8.93 -4.77
C LYS A 44 2.20 -9.70 -5.88
N LYS A 45 1.13 -10.43 -5.52
CA LYS A 45 0.35 -11.26 -6.44
C LYS A 45 -0.91 -10.55 -6.98
N ASN A 46 -1.06 -9.24 -6.79
CA ASN A 46 -2.25 -8.49 -7.19
C ASN A 46 -2.40 -8.41 -8.73
N PRO A 47 -3.37 -9.14 -9.34
CA PRO A 47 -3.59 -9.12 -10.78
C PRO A 47 -4.36 -7.86 -11.24
N TYR A 48 -4.90 -7.08 -10.31
CA TYR A 48 -5.77 -5.93 -10.57
C TYR A 48 -5.01 -4.59 -10.47
N THR A 49 -3.69 -4.60 -10.61
CA THR A 49 -2.93 -3.34 -10.64
C THR A 49 -3.23 -2.62 -11.97
N PRO A 50 -3.61 -1.33 -12.01
CA PRO A 50 -3.62 -0.33 -10.92
C PRO A 50 -4.99 -0.09 -10.24
N ILE A 51 -6.05 -0.82 -10.62
CA ILE A 51 -7.41 -0.66 -10.05
C ILE A 51 -7.40 -0.83 -8.53
N ILE A 52 -6.67 -1.82 -8.01
CA ILE A 52 -6.35 -1.91 -6.59
C ILE A 52 -5.07 -1.09 -6.37
N PRO A 53 -5.13 0.04 -5.62
CA PRO A 53 -4.06 1.03 -5.54
C PRO A 53 -2.96 0.58 -4.58
N CYS A 54 -2.28 -0.53 -4.87
CA CYS A 54 -1.26 -1.12 -4.01
C CYS A 54 -0.01 -0.22 -3.84
N HIS A 55 0.15 0.80 -4.68
CA HIS A 55 1.16 1.86 -4.49
C HIS A 55 0.88 2.71 -3.25
N ARG A 56 -0.36 2.76 -2.75
CA ARG A 56 -0.73 3.48 -1.52
C ARG A 56 -0.32 2.75 -0.21
N VAL A 57 0.27 1.55 -0.29
CA VAL A 57 0.72 0.80 0.88
C VAL A 57 2.23 0.94 1.06
N ILE A 58 2.66 1.44 2.22
CA ILE A 58 4.04 1.81 2.51
C ILE A 58 4.58 1.15 3.80
N ASN A 59 5.87 1.36 4.09
CA ASN A 59 6.47 0.90 5.33
C ASN A 59 5.93 1.67 6.52
N ASN A 60 5.98 1.06 7.71
CA ASN A 60 5.44 1.69 8.92
C ASN A 60 6.24 2.92 9.37
N ASP A 61 7.50 3.06 8.99
CA ASP A 61 8.34 4.22 9.29
C ASP A 61 8.08 5.42 8.36
N GLY A 62 7.13 5.29 7.41
CA GLY A 62 6.80 6.31 6.42
C GLY A 62 7.66 6.25 5.15
N THR A 63 8.62 5.32 5.05
CA THR A 63 9.44 5.16 3.85
C THR A 63 8.68 4.44 2.73
N ILE A 64 9.10 4.68 1.49
CA ILE A 64 8.53 3.96 0.34
C ILE A 64 8.88 2.47 0.47
N GLY A 65 7.84 1.65 0.69
CA GLY A 65 7.98 0.18 0.70
C GLY A 65 7.97 -0.43 -0.70
N GLY A 66 8.06 -1.76 -0.77
CA GLY A 66 8.07 -2.52 -2.03
C GLY A 66 6.84 -2.28 -2.94
N PHE A 67 7.00 -2.61 -4.21
CA PHE A 67 5.95 -2.52 -5.25
C PHE A 67 6.09 -3.63 -6.29
N LYS A 68 4.98 -4.25 -6.71
CA LYS A 68 4.95 -5.37 -7.68
C LYS A 68 6.04 -6.44 -7.43
N GLY A 69 6.33 -6.73 -6.16
CA GLY A 69 7.34 -7.71 -5.75
C GLY A 69 8.81 -7.27 -5.86
N ARG A 70 9.08 -5.98 -6.13
CA ARG A 70 10.42 -5.39 -6.16
C ARG A 70 10.58 -4.37 -5.03
N THR A 71 11.81 -4.17 -4.57
CA THR A 71 12.18 -3.21 -3.52
C THR A 71 13.13 -2.12 -4.01
N LYS A 72 13.57 -2.17 -5.27
CA LYS A 72 14.48 -1.19 -5.89
C LYS A 72 14.24 -1.06 -7.40
N GLY A 73 14.88 -0.07 -8.02
CA GLY A 73 14.88 0.15 -9.46
C GLY A 73 13.61 0.82 -10.01
N LYS A 74 13.38 0.66 -11.32
CA LYS A 74 12.31 1.34 -12.09
C LYS A 74 10.91 1.13 -11.48
N THR A 75 10.65 -0.02 -10.87
CA THR A 75 9.36 -0.33 -10.25
C THR A 75 9.09 0.54 -9.02
N ILE A 76 10.10 0.85 -8.21
CA ILE A 76 9.92 1.78 -7.08
C ILE A 76 9.76 3.21 -7.59
N GLN A 77 10.48 3.59 -8.65
CA GLN A 77 10.29 4.90 -9.30
C GLN A 77 8.86 5.06 -9.84
N GLU A 78 8.28 4.00 -10.42
CA GLU A 78 6.87 3.95 -10.85
C GLU A 78 5.91 4.20 -9.67
N LYS A 79 6.11 3.50 -8.54
CA LYS A 79 5.33 3.73 -7.31
C LYS A 79 5.43 5.17 -6.83
N THR A 80 6.64 5.72 -6.77
CA THR A 80 6.88 7.12 -6.38
C THR A 80 6.17 8.09 -7.33
N ARG A 81 6.15 7.81 -8.64
CA ARG A 81 5.44 8.62 -9.62
C ARG A 81 3.92 8.58 -9.40
N PHE A 82 3.33 7.42 -9.11
CA PHE A 82 1.91 7.34 -8.77
C PHE A 82 1.57 8.17 -7.53
N LEU A 83 2.35 8.02 -6.45
CA LEU A 83 2.16 8.78 -5.21
C LEU A 83 2.23 10.30 -5.46
N ARG A 84 3.24 10.77 -6.20
CA ARG A 84 3.38 12.19 -6.55
C ARG A 84 2.22 12.71 -7.39
N ARG A 85 1.73 11.93 -8.36
CA ARG A 85 0.53 12.29 -9.16
C ARG A 85 -0.74 12.39 -8.33
N GLU A 86 -0.78 11.74 -7.17
CA GLU A 86 -1.86 11.86 -6.20
C GLU A 86 -1.68 13.02 -5.22
N GLY A 87 -0.63 13.83 -5.37
CA GLY A 87 -0.36 14.99 -4.51
C GLY A 87 0.45 14.67 -3.25
N ILE A 88 0.98 13.45 -3.12
CA ILE A 88 1.74 13.05 -1.94
C ILE A 88 3.15 13.63 -1.98
N ILE A 89 3.51 14.32 -0.90
CA ILE A 89 4.83 14.93 -0.72
C ILE A 89 5.79 13.90 -0.13
N ILE A 90 6.91 13.70 -0.82
CA ILE A 90 7.97 12.74 -0.45
C ILE A 90 9.29 13.50 -0.33
N LYS A 91 9.89 13.49 0.87
CA LYS A 91 11.21 14.08 1.16
C LYS A 91 12.13 13.00 1.70
N ASN A 92 13.36 12.91 1.20
CA ASN A 92 14.35 11.93 1.66
C ASN A 92 13.81 10.48 1.72
N ASN A 93 13.09 10.06 0.66
CA ASN A 93 12.43 8.75 0.56
C ASN A 93 11.32 8.46 1.60
N LYS A 94 10.90 9.48 2.36
CA LYS A 94 9.85 9.40 3.38
C LYS A 94 8.65 10.27 2.99
N ILE A 95 7.45 9.73 3.19
CA ILE A 95 6.20 10.45 3.00
C ILE A 95 5.94 11.30 4.25
N LYS A 96 5.48 12.53 4.05
CA LYS A 96 5.05 13.38 5.17
C LYS A 96 3.92 12.71 5.97
N GLU A 97 3.98 12.80 7.28
CA GLU A 97 3.07 12.09 8.20
C GLU A 97 1.59 12.44 7.96
N GLU A 98 1.30 13.68 7.53
CA GLU A 98 -0.05 14.16 7.20
C GLU A 98 -0.77 13.31 6.12
N PHE A 99 -0.03 12.59 5.27
CA PHE A 99 -0.63 11.71 4.25
C PHE A 99 -0.82 10.27 4.75
N ILE A 100 -0.27 9.88 5.90
CA ILE A 100 -0.19 8.50 6.38
C ILE A 100 -1.33 8.15 7.32
N GLN A 101 -2.11 7.15 6.94
CA GLN A 101 -3.19 6.56 7.74
C GLN A 101 -2.70 5.27 8.40
N ARG A 102 -2.43 5.33 9.71
CA ARG A 102 -1.93 4.20 10.50
C ARG A 102 -3.02 3.29 11.06
N GLN A 103 -4.28 3.68 10.90
CA GLN A 103 -5.44 2.90 11.30
C GLN A 103 -6.39 2.76 10.12
N ILE A 104 -7.06 1.61 10.03
CA ILE A 104 -8.08 1.34 9.02
C ILE A 104 -9.43 1.27 9.73
N ASP A 105 -10.06 2.42 9.86
CA ASP A 105 -11.35 2.58 10.52
C ASP A 105 -12.51 2.16 9.62
N ALA A 106 -13.74 2.17 10.13
CA ALA A 106 -14.91 1.81 9.35
C ALA A 106 -15.29 2.86 8.29
N ALA A 107 -14.84 4.11 8.47
CA ALA A 107 -15.18 5.27 7.65
C ALA A 107 -14.33 5.42 6.38
N PHE A 108 -13.94 4.30 5.76
CA PHE A 108 -13.33 4.31 4.43
C PHE A 108 -14.33 3.95 3.34
#